data_AF-A0A415TUZ8-F1
#
_entry.id   AF-A0A415TUZ8-F1
#
_cell.length_a   1.000
_cell.length_b   1.000
_cell.length_c   1.000
_cell.angle_alpha   90.00
_cell.angle_beta   90.00
_cell.angle_gamma   90.00
#
_symmetry.space_group_name_H-M   'P 1'
#
loop_
_entity.id
_entity.type
_entity.pdbx_description
1 polymer ?
#
loop_
_entity_poly.entity_id
_entity_poly.type
_entity_poly.pdbx_seq_one_letter_code
_entity_poly.pdbx_strand_id
1 'polypeptide(L)'
;MNGIKNLWQNFADKHPGASKWVREGGLFVIVSNLITVFKYLMLLFLPLAFAGLPNVDFGFPGIDITLFGETFKWNIIGYDAAHGGLPYFCAYMIAMVIGECINFPIQRTFVFRSKGNIWYQAFWYLIAFCIVTCIVNSINCIWVAVAGMFVPDWLYNIGTTVLNGGVSMVVFFFVNKIIFPEGEAKAKA
;
A
#
# COMPACT_ATOMS: atom_id res chain seq x y z
N MET A 1 -19.59 8.29 -27.18
CA MET A 1 -19.90 7.73 -25.84
C MET A 1 -20.86 6.52 -25.83
N ASN A 2 -21.61 6.22 -26.91
CA ASN A 2 -22.56 5.07 -26.92
C ASN A 2 -21.92 3.71 -27.29
N GLY A 3 -20.87 3.69 -28.13
CA GLY A 3 -20.20 2.44 -28.54
C GLY A 3 -19.47 1.72 -27.40
N ILE A 4 -18.77 2.46 -26.53
CA ILE A 4 -18.04 1.89 -25.38
C ILE A 4 -19.01 1.32 -24.33
N LYS A 5 -20.15 2.00 -24.09
CA LYS A 5 -21.21 1.49 -23.19
C LYS A 5 -21.81 0.18 -23.71
N ASN A 6 -22.09 0.07 -25.00
CA ASN A 6 -22.62 -1.16 -25.61
C ASN A 6 -21.59 -2.29 -25.64
N LEU A 7 -20.30 -1.98 -25.88
CA LEU A 7 -19.21 -2.96 -25.79
C LEU A 7 -19.03 -3.48 -24.35
N TRP A 8 -19.11 -2.59 -23.36
CA TRP A 8 -19.03 -2.96 -21.96
C TRP A 8 -20.23 -3.79 -21.51
N GLN A 9 -21.45 -3.44 -21.91
CA GLN A 9 -22.65 -4.25 -21.60
C GLN A 9 -22.55 -5.64 -22.23
N ASN A 10 -22.23 -5.73 -23.53
CA ASN A 10 -22.05 -7.01 -24.21
C ASN A 10 -20.94 -7.87 -23.58
N PHE A 11 -19.86 -7.26 -23.09
CA PHE A 11 -18.79 -7.97 -22.37
C PHE A 11 -19.24 -8.40 -20.96
N ALA A 12 -19.95 -7.54 -20.24
CA ALA A 12 -20.48 -7.83 -18.91
C ALA A 12 -21.51 -8.97 -18.93
N ASP A 13 -22.34 -9.02 -19.97
CA ASP A 13 -23.34 -10.07 -20.15
C ASP A 13 -22.70 -11.42 -20.54
N LYS A 14 -21.64 -11.39 -21.37
CA LYS A 14 -20.91 -12.60 -21.78
C LYS A 14 -19.94 -13.12 -20.71
N HIS A 15 -19.34 -12.23 -19.91
CA HIS A 15 -18.34 -12.56 -18.89
C HIS A 15 -18.62 -11.83 -17.57
N PRO A 16 -19.69 -12.18 -16.84
CA PRO A 16 -20.09 -11.49 -15.60
C PRO A 16 -19.02 -11.56 -14.51
N GLY A 17 -18.23 -12.63 -14.45
CA GLY A 17 -17.10 -12.75 -13.51
C GLY A 17 -15.92 -11.84 -13.86
N ALA A 18 -15.59 -11.71 -15.15
CA ALA A 18 -14.47 -10.89 -15.61
C ALA A 18 -14.81 -9.39 -15.54
N SER A 19 -16.03 -9.00 -15.92
CA SER A 19 -16.49 -7.60 -15.82
C SER A 19 -16.53 -7.13 -14.36
N LYS A 20 -16.95 -8.01 -13.45
CA LYS A 20 -16.89 -7.78 -12.00
C LYS A 20 -15.45 -7.61 -11.51
N TRP A 21 -14.54 -8.48 -11.93
CA TRP A 21 -13.12 -8.39 -11.56
C TRP A 21 -12.49 -7.09 -12.05
N VAL A 22 -12.76 -6.68 -13.30
CA VAL A 22 -12.29 -5.41 -13.86
C VAL A 22 -12.88 -4.21 -13.12
N ARG A 23 -14.16 -4.27 -12.69
CA ARG A 23 -14.76 -3.22 -11.85
C ARG A 23 -14.09 -3.12 -10.49
N GLU A 24 -13.94 -4.23 -9.78
CA GLU A 24 -13.28 -4.28 -8.46
C GLU A 24 -11.84 -3.77 -8.57
N GLY A 25 -11.07 -4.27 -9.54
CA GLY A 25 -9.70 -3.84 -9.79
C GLY A 25 -9.60 -2.37 -10.15
N GLY A 26 -10.43 -1.88 -11.07
CA GLY A 26 -10.46 -0.47 -11.47
C GLY A 26 -10.81 0.47 -10.32
N LEU A 27 -11.85 0.13 -9.55
CA LEU A 27 -12.24 0.91 -8.37
C LEU A 27 -11.17 0.86 -7.28
N PHE A 28 -10.56 -0.30 -7.06
CA PHE A 28 -9.46 -0.46 -6.11
C PHE A 28 -8.27 0.43 -6.50
N VAL A 29 -7.91 0.45 -7.79
CA VAL A 29 -6.81 1.28 -8.30
C VAL A 29 -7.08 2.76 -8.06
N ILE A 30 -8.29 3.22 -8.38
CA ILE A 30 -8.70 4.62 -8.19
C ILE A 30 -8.70 5.00 -6.71
N VAL A 31 -9.36 4.20 -5.86
CA VAL A 31 -9.46 4.45 -4.42
C VAL A 31 -8.08 4.42 -3.78
N SER A 32 -7.24 3.44 -4.11
CA SER A 32 -5.89 3.33 -3.57
C SER A 32 -5.05 4.57 -3.93
N ASN A 33 -5.09 5.04 -5.18
CA ASN A 33 -4.38 6.27 -5.56
C ASN A 33 -4.93 7.50 -4.84
N LEU A 34 -6.25 7.63 -4.66
CA LEU A 34 -6.84 8.73 -3.91
C LEU A 34 -6.38 8.75 -2.45
N ILE A 35 -6.32 7.58 -1.79
CA ILE A 35 -5.79 7.46 -0.43
C ILE A 35 -4.29 7.77 -0.39
N THR A 36 -3.52 7.34 -1.39
CA THR A 36 -2.10 7.68 -1.50
C THR A 36 -1.88 9.18 -1.62
N VAL A 37 -2.65 9.86 -2.48
CA VAL A 37 -2.60 11.34 -2.59
C VAL A 37 -3.01 11.99 -1.28
N PHE A 38 -4.04 11.48 -0.61
CA PHE A 38 -4.45 11.98 0.70
C PHE A 38 -3.34 11.83 1.76
N LYS A 39 -2.69 10.67 1.85
CA LYS A 39 -1.53 10.45 2.75
C LYS A 39 -0.38 11.39 2.40
N TYR A 40 -0.10 11.59 1.12
CA TYR A 40 0.93 12.53 0.66
C TYR A 40 0.60 13.96 1.11
N LEU A 41 -0.64 14.41 0.94
CA LEU A 41 -1.08 15.71 1.43
C LEU A 41 -0.91 15.84 2.94
N MET A 42 -1.25 14.81 3.72
CA MET A 42 -1.01 14.78 5.16
C MET A 42 0.47 14.97 5.50
N LEU A 43 1.34 14.27 4.79
CA LEU A 43 2.79 14.33 4.98
C LEU A 43 3.40 15.70 4.62
N LEU A 44 2.69 16.59 3.93
CA LEU A 44 3.15 17.96 3.72
C LEU A 44 3.11 18.81 5.00
N PHE A 45 2.24 18.48 5.97
CA PHE A 45 2.04 19.28 7.17
C PHE A 45 2.21 18.50 8.49
N LEU A 46 1.96 17.19 8.52
CA LEU A 46 2.14 16.38 9.73
C LEU A 46 3.57 16.43 10.28
N PRO A 47 4.65 16.39 9.48
CA PRO A 47 6.02 16.50 10.01
C PRO A 47 6.24 17.79 10.80
N LEU A 48 5.54 18.89 10.46
CA LEU A 48 5.63 20.15 11.20
C LEU A 48 5.10 20.02 12.63
N ALA A 49 4.09 19.17 12.86
CA ALA A 49 3.58 18.88 14.20
C ALA A 49 4.59 18.08 15.05
N PHE A 50 5.55 17.40 14.40
CA PHE A 50 6.62 16.64 15.03
C PHE A 50 7.98 17.35 15.00
N ALA A 51 8.05 18.61 14.56
CA ALA A 51 9.29 19.37 14.45
C ALA A 51 10.02 19.58 15.80
N GLY A 52 9.34 19.36 16.92
CA GLY A 52 9.94 19.36 18.26
C GLY A 52 10.69 18.06 18.63
N LEU A 53 10.61 17.01 17.82
CA LEU A 53 11.37 15.77 18.02
C LEU A 53 12.79 15.92 17.45
N PRO A 54 13.80 15.25 18.07
CA PRO A 54 15.15 15.25 17.54
C PRO A 54 15.21 14.56 16.18
N ASN A 55 15.82 15.22 15.19
CA ASN A 55 16.03 14.64 13.86
C ASN A 55 17.20 13.65 13.89
N VAL A 56 16.93 12.45 14.38
CA VAL A 56 17.89 11.34 14.47
C VAL A 56 17.48 10.20 13.54
N ASP A 57 18.48 9.43 13.11
CA ASP A 57 18.26 8.19 12.39
C ASP A 57 17.41 7.24 13.24
N PHE A 58 16.28 6.84 12.69
CA PHE A 58 15.43 5.82 13.29
C PHE A 58 15.30 4.67 12.32
N GLY A 59 15.73 3.48 12.72
CA GLY A 59 15.65 2.27 11.92
C GLY A 59 15.46 1.06 12.81
N PHE A 60 14.46 0.25 12.52
CA PHE A 60 14.21 -1.02 13.16
C PHE A 60 14.04 -2.12 12.09
N PRO A 61 14.69 -3.29 12.22
CA PRO A 61 15.54 -3.72 13.34
C PRO A 61 17.00 -3.21 13.29
N GLY A 62 17.45 -2.54 12.23
CA GLY A 62 18.81 -1.99 12.17
C GLY A 62 19.90 -3.05 12.01
N ILE A 63 19.61 -4.12 11.29
CA ILE A 63 20.53 -5.25 11.12
C ILE A 63 21.49 -4.96 9.96
N ASP A 64 22.79 -5.06 10.19
CA ASP A 64 23.77 -4.95 9.12
C ASP A 64 23.68 -6.18 8.20
N ILE A 65 23.40 -5.96 6.92
CA ILE A 65 23.36 -7.01 5.89
C ILE A 65 24.39 -6.67 4.82
N THR A 66 25.20 -7.65 4.46
CA THR A 66 26.12 -7.56 3.33
C THR A 66 25.52 -8.28 2.12
N LEU A 67 25.20 -7.54 1.05
CA LEU A 67 24.74 -8.09 -0.22
C LEU A 67 25.54 -7.48 -1.35
N PHE A 68 25.96 -8.32 -2.31
CA PHE A 68 26.74 -7.89 -3.48
C PHE A 68 28.05 -7.15 -3.16
N GLY A 69 28.62 -7.35 -1.98
CA GLY A 69 29.85 -6.70 -1.52
C GLY A 69 29.64 -5.38 -0.78
N GLU A 70 28.41 -4.86 -0.71
CA GLU A 70 28.05 -3.69 0.08
C GLU A 70 27.39 -4.09 1.40
N THR A 71 27.77 -3.40 2.47
CA THR A 71 27.15 -3.57 3.80
C THR A 71 26.23 -2.38 4.05
N PHE A 72 24.95 -2.66 4.25
CA PHE A 72 23.94 -1.65 4.57
C PHE A 72 23.10 -2.08 5.77
N LYS A 73 22.52 -1.09 6.43
CA LYS A 73 21.57 -1.32 7.53
C LYS A 73 20.20 -1.66 6.98
N TRP A 74 19.82 -2.92 7.13
CA TRP A 74 18.49 -3.39 6.82
C TRP A 74 17.49 -2.95 7.90
N ASN A 75 16.55 -2.11 7.46
CA ASN A 75 15.45 -1.59 8.27
C ASN A 75 14.12 -1.96 7.61
N ILE A 76 13.23 -2.59 8.38
CA ILE A 76 11.86 -2.88 7.96
C ILE A 76 11.02 -1.60 8.07
N ILE A 77 11.29 -0.80 9.10
CA ILE A 77 10.67 0.49 9.34
C ILE A 77 11.75 1.47 9.76
N GLY A 78 11.71 2.69 9.23
CA GLY A 78 12.69 3.69 9.59
C GLY A 78 12.86 4.77 8.55
N TYR A 79 13.40 5.89 9.01
CA TYR A 79 13.87 6.99 8.18
C TYR A 79 15.21 7.46 8.76
N ASP A 80 16.19 7.66 7.89
CA ASP A 80 17.41 8.36 8.26
C ASP A 80 17.14 9.88 8.39
N ALA A 81 18.05 10.58 9.05
CA ALA A 81 17.94 12.02 9.29
C ALA A 81 17.95 12.85 8.00
N ALA A 82 18.53 12.33 6.90
CA ALA A 82 18.53 12.99 5.60
C ALA A 82 17.14 12.98 4.95
N HIS A 83 16.34 11.95 5.24
CA HIS A 83 14.96 11.80 4.79
C HIS A 83 13.93 12.22 5.86
N GLY A 84 14.35 12.97 6.88
CA GLY A 84 13.48 13.58 7.89
C GLY A 84 13.37 12.82 9.22
N GLY A 85 14.10 11.72 9.38
CA GLY A 85 14.36 11.03 10.65
C GLY A 85 13.12 10.66 11.47
N LEU A 86 13.29 10.63 12.78
CA LEU A 86 12.21 10.33 13.75
C LEU A 86 10.95 11.21 13.57
N PRO A 87 11.03 12.54 13.35
CA PRO A 87 9.85 13.38 13.10
C PRO A 87 9.02 12.90 11.90
N TYR A 88 9.69 12.60 10.78
CA TYR A 88 9.02 12.12 9.57
C TYR A 88 8.46 10.71 9.76
N PHE A 89 9.19 9.83 10.47
CA PHE A 89 8.68 8.51 10.85
C PHE A 89 7.36 8.60 11.64
N CYS A 90 7.29 9.45 12.67
CA CYS A 90 6.09 9.65 13.46
C CYS A 90 4.92 10.18 12.60
N ALA A 91 5.19 11.18 11.76
CA ALA A 91 4.21 11.71 10.81
C ALA A 91 3.70 10.62 9.85
N TYR A 92 4.61 9.80 9.31
CA TYR A 92 4.31 8.71 8.41
C TYR A 92 3.45 7.62 9.07
N MET A 93 3.76 7.23 10.30
CA MET A 93 2.93 6.26 11.05
C MET A 93 1.50 6.76 11.23
N ILE A 94 1.33 8.05 11.57
CA ILE A 94 -0.01 8.63 11.75
C ILE A 94 -0.75 8.75 10.42
N ALA A 95 -0.08 9.23 9.37
CA ALA A 95 -0.66 9.31 8.03
C ALA A 95 -1.10 7.92 7.53
N MET A 96 -0.29 6.89 7.80
CA MET A 96 -0.60 5.51 7.48
C MET A 96 -1.86 5.03 8.21
N VAL A 97 -1.92 5.17 9.54
CA VAL A 97 -3.09 4.75 10.33
C VAL A 97 -4.36 5.45 9.88
N ILE A 98 -4.34 6.78 9.74
CA ILE A 98 -5.51 7.55 9.30
C ILE A 98 -5.92 7.15 7.89
N GLY A 99 -4.96 7.02 6.98
CA GLY A 99 -5.22 6.57 5.62
C GLY A 99 -5.88 5.20 5.59
N GLU A 100 -5.41 4.23 6.38
CA GLU A 100 -6.03 2.91 6.46
C GLU A 100 -7.43 2.92 7.10
N CYS A 101 -7.66 3.76 8.11
CA CYS A 101 -8.98 3.95 8.71
C CYS A 101 -10.01 4.49 7.71
N ILE A 102 -9.60 5.31 6.75
CA ILE A 102 -10.45 5.80 5.66
C ILE A 102 -10.57 4.77 4.54
N ASN A 103 -9.47 4.09 4.23
CA ASN A 103 -9.39 3.10 3.16
C ASN A 103 -10.32 1.91 3.43
N PHE A 104 -10.34 1.41 4.68
CA PHE A 104 -11.14 0.27 5.09
C PHE A 104 -12.65 0.39 4.75
N PRO A 105 -13.39 1.43 5.19
CA PRO A 105 -14.82 1.54 4.90
C PRO A 105 -15.11 1.74 3.41
N ILE A 106 -14.25 2.47 2.69
CA ILE A 106 -14.41 2.70 1.24
C ILE A 106 -14.18 1.39 0.48
N GLN A 107 -13.11 0.65 0.78
CA GLN A 107 -12.85 -0.63 0.14
C GLN A 107 -13.96 -1.64 0.44
N ARG A 108 -14.37 -1.75 1.69
CA ARG A 108 -15.43 -2.66 2.11
C ARG A 108 -16.75 -2.35 1.40
N THR A 109 -17.16 -1.08 1.36
CA THR A 109 -18.52 -0.69 0.95
C THR A 109 -18.62 -0.39 -0.54
N PHE A 110 -17.61 0.27 -1.11
CA PHE A 110 -17.66 0.79 -2.48
C PHE A 110 -16.95 -0.13 -3.48
N VAL A 111 -15.74 -0.61 -3.14
CA VAL A 111 -14.91 -1.43 -4.04
C VAL A 111 -15.38 -2.89 -4.06
N PHE A 112 -15.40 -3.53 -2.90
CA PHE A 112 -15.69 -4.96 -2.75
C PHE A 112 -17.12 -5.25 -2.26
N ARG A 113 -17.90 -4.23 -1.87
CA ARG A 113 -19.29 -4.33 -1.34
C ARG A 113 -19.55 -5.52 -0.39
N SER A 114 -18.58 -5.81 0.48
CA SER A 114 -18.62 -6.92 1.40
C SER A 114 -19.62 -6.66 2.55
N LYS A 115 -20.43 -7.68 2.87
CA LYS A 115 -21.38 -7.69 4.00
C LYS A 115 -20.92 -8.55 5.18
N GLY A 116 -19.67 -9.02 5.18
CA GLY A 116 -19.12 -9.84 6.27
C GLY A 116 -18.93 -9.09 7.59
N ASN A 117 -18.51 -9.83 8.62
CA ASN A 117 -18.25 -9.30 9.97
C ASN A 117 -17.15 -8.23 9.95
N ILE A 118 -17.50 -7.02 10.36
CA ILE A 118 -16.60 -5.85 10.35
C ILE A 118 -15.35 -6.10 11.19
N TRP A 119 -15.48 -6.70 12.38
CA TRP A 119 -14.36 -6.91 13.29
C TRP A 119 -13.33 -7.90 12.74
N TYR A 120 -13.82 -9.02 12.18
CA TYR A 120 -12.94 -10.00 11.54
C TYR A 120 -12.22 -9.38 10.34
N GLN A 121 -12.94 -8.60 9.53
CA GLN A 121 -12.37 -7.95 8.36
C GLN A 121 -11.34 -6.89 8.75
N ALA A 122 -11.63 -6.06 9.76
CA ALA A 122 -10.69 -5.04 10.24
C ALA A 122 -9.42 -5.68 10.83
N PHE A 123 -9.56 -6.78 11.57
CA PHE A 123 -8.42 -7.50 12.14
C PHE A 123 -7.49 -8.06 11.05
N TRP A 124 -8.04 -8.79 10.07
CA TRP A 124 -7.23 -9.32 8.97
C TRP A 124 -6.69 -8.23 8.06
N TYR A 125 -7.42 -7.13 7.89
CA TYR A 125 -6.96 -5.97 7.15
C TYR A 125 -5.74 -5.34 7.81
N LEU A 126 -5.76 -5.17 9.14
CA LEU A 126 -4.62 -4.65 9.88
C LEU A 126 -3.41 -5.59 9.80
N ILE A 127 -3.62 -6.90 9.94
CA ILE A 127 -2.54 -7.90 9.81
C ILE A 127 -1.94 -7.86 8.41
N ALA A 128 -2.77 -7.88 7.37
CA ALA A 128 -2.34 -7.79 5.99
C ALA A 128 -1.54 -6.50 5.76
N PHE A 129 -2.04 -5.38 6.26
CA PHE A 129 -1.38 -4.10 6.17
C PHE A 129 0.03 -4.13 6.79
N CYS A 130 0.17 -4.65 8.00
CA CYS A 130 1.47 -4.77 8.67
C CYS A 130 2.43 -5.69 7.88
N ILE A 131 1.97 -6.88 7.48
CA ILE A 131 2.81 -7.85 6.76
C ILE A 131 3.28 -7.29 5.42
N VAL A 132 2.36 -6.76 4.61
CA VAL A 132 2.67 -6.22 3.28
C VAL A 132 3.61 -5.03 3.40
N THR A 133 3.35 -4.11 4.35
CA THR A 133 4.23 -2.96 4.59
C THR A 133 5.64 -3.40 4.98
N CYS A 134 5.77 -4.37 5.89
CA CYS A 134 7.06 -4.90 6.29
C CYS A 134 7.82 -5.53 5.10
N ILE A 135 7.14 -6.33 4.28
CA ILE A 135 7.74 -6.97 3.10
C ILE A 135 8.19 -5.92 2.09
N VAL A 136 7.31 -4.99 1.73
CA VAL A 136 7.58 -3.97 0.71
C VAL A 136 8.72 -3.05 1.16
N ASN A 137 8.70 -2.58 2.41
CA ASN A 137 9.79 -1.77 2.94
C ASN A 137 11.11 -2.55 3.01
N SER A 138 11.06 -3.84 3.38
CA SER A 138 12.27 -4.68 3.40
C SER A 138 12.88 -4.82 2.01
N ILE A 139 12.05 -5.06 0.99
CA ILE A 139 12.49 -5.12 -0.41
C ILE A 139 12.99 -3.75 -0.86
N ASN A 140 12.30 -2.67 -0.48
CA ASN A 140 12.72 -1.31 -0.82
C ASN A 140 14.08 -0.97 -0.22
N CYS A 141 14.35 -1.36 1.04
CA CYS A 141 15.64 -1.15 1.68
C CYS A 141 16.77 -1.86 0.91
N ILE A 142 16.56 -3.11 0.49
CA ILE A 142 17.52 -3.85 -0.35
C ILE A 142 17.67 -3.17 -1.72
N TRP A 143 16.57 -2.75 -2.34
CA TRP A 143 16.58 -2.05 -3.62
C TRP A 143 17.37 -0.74 -3.54
N VAL A 144 17.14 0.07 -2.51
CA VAL A 144 17.85 1.34 -2.28
C VAL A 144 19.35 1.11 -2.16
N ALA A 145 19.75 0.09 -1.37
CA ALA A 145 21.14 -0.22 -1.14
C ALA A 145 21.86 -0.79 -2.38
N VAL A 146 21.20 -1.65 -3.15
CA VAL A 146 21.83 -2.40 -4.24
C VAL A 146 21.63 -1.71 -5.59
N ALA A 147 20.41 -1.27 -5.91
CA ALA A 147 20.07 -0.77 -7.23
C ALA A 147 20.81 0.55 -7.57
N GLY A 148 21.09 1.39 -6.58
CA GLY A 148 21.88 2.63 -6.78
C GLY A 148 23.29 2.39 -7.35
N MET A 149 23.83 1.16 -7.24
CA MET A 149 25.12 0.81 -7.83
C MET A 149 25.04 0.35 -9.28
N PHE A 150 23.92 -0.24 -9.68
CA PHE A 150 23.80 -0.97 -10.95
C PHE A 150 22.92 -0.28 -11.99
N VAL A 151 22.02 0.63 -11.57
CA VAL A 151 21.08 1.29 -12.48
C VAL A 151 21.16 2.82 -12.37
N PRO A 152 20.96 3.55 -13.48
CA PRO A 152 20.90 5.01 -13.46
C PRO A 152 19.74 5.55 -12.61
N ASP A 153 19.89 6.75 -12.06
CA ASP A 153 18.92 7.41 -11.16
C ASP A 153 17.48 7.44 -11.71
N TRP A 154 17.30 7.65 -13.02
CA TRP A 154 15.96 7.68 -13.61
C TRP A 154 15.28 6.31 -13.55
N LEU A 155 16.01 5.21 -13.77
CA LEU A 155 15.48 3.85 -13.70
C LEU A 155 15.31 3.41 -12.25
N TYR A 156 16.24 3.82 -11.38
CA TYR A 156 16.14 3.65 -9.94
C TYR A 156 14.84 4.25 -9.38
N ASN A 157 14.52 5.50 -9.73
CA ASN A 157 13.31 6.18 -9.24
C ASN A 157 12.02 5.54 -9.76
N ILE A 158 12.00 5.08 -11.02
CA ILE A 158 10.86 4.34 -11.56
C ILE A 158 10.70 2.99 -10.84
N GLY A 159 11.80 2.26 -10.65
CA GLY A 159 11.81 0.97 -9.95
C GLY A 159 11.31 1.10 -8.51
N THR A 160 11.78 2.10 -7.76
CA THR A 160 11.31 2.44 -6.42
C THR A 160 9.80 2.73 -6.41
N THR A 161 9.32 3.50 -7.39
CA THR A 161 7.88 3.83 -7.49
C THR A 161 7.04 2.59 -7.78
N VAL A 162 7.48 1.73 -8.70
CA VAL A 162 6.77 0.50 -9.07
C VAL A 162 6.81 -0.54 -7.94
N LEU A 163 7.92 -0.65 -7.22
CA LEU A 163 8.06 -1.51 -6.05
C LEU A 163 7.13 -1.05 -4.91
N ASN A 164 7.24 0.21 -4.50
CA ASN A 164 6.48 0.70 -3.35
C ASN A 164 4.99 0.84 -3.65
N GLY A 165 4.63 1.36 -4.83
CA GLY A 165 3.24 1.59 -5.22
C GLY A 165 2.61 0.39 -5.93
N GLY A 166 3.25 -0.09 -6.99
CA GLY A 166 2.69 -1.12 -7.87
C GLY A 166 2.59 -2.49 -7.21
N VAL A 167 3.67 -2.98 -6.61
CA VAL A 167 3.67 -4.30 -5.94
C VAL A 167 2.70 -4.30 -4.76
N SER A 168 2.76 -3.27 -3.91
CA SER A 168 1.81 -3.11 -2.80
C SER A 168 0.37 -3.16 -3.29
N MET A 169 0.05 -2.41 -4.35
CA MET A 169 -1.30 -2.37 -4.92
C MET A 169 -1.77 -3.76 -5.37
N VAL A 170 -0.95 -4.50 -6.11
CA VAL A 170 -1.33 -5.84 -6.57
C VAL A 170 -1.55 -6.78 -5.38
N VAL A 171 -0.65 -6.77 -4.40
CA VAL A 171 -0.77 -7.62 -3.21
C VAL A 171 -2.02 -7.26 -2.41
N PHE A 172 -2.24 -5.98 -2.12
CA PHE A 172 -3.43 -5.52 -1.40
C PHE A 172 -4.72 -5.85 -2.14
N PHE A 173 -4.75 -5.79 -3.48
CA PHE A 173 -5.94 -6.16 -4.23
C PHE A 173 -6.36 -7.61 -3.96
N PHE A 174 -5.41 -8.56 -4.04
CA PHE A 174 -5.71 -9.98 -3.80
C PHE A 174 -6.03 -10.26 -2.33
N VAL A 175 -5.26 -9.67 -1.41
CA VAL A 175 -5.51 -9.85 0.02
C VAL A 175 -6.85 -9.26 0.43
N ASN A 176 -7.18 -8.04 -0.04
CA ASN A 176 -8.46 -7.40 0.27
C ASN A 176 -9.64 -8.13 -0.38
N LYS A 177 -9.44 -8.77 -1.53
CA LYS A 177 -10.46 -9.66 -2.11
C LYS A 177 -10.76 -10.88 -1.21
N ILE A 178 -9.75 -11.42 -0.52
CA ILE A 178 -9.93 -12.51 0.45
C ILE A 178 -10.60 -12.00 1.73
N ILE A 179 -10.20 -10.81 2.21
CA ILE A 179 -10.74 -10.21 3.44
C ILE A 179 -12.19 -9.73 3.25
N PHE A 180 -12.52 -9.21 2.07
CA PHE A 180 -13.83 -8.67 1.72
C PHE A 180 -14.55 -9.57 0.69
N PRO A 181 -14.97 -10.79 1.06
CA PRO A 181 -15.74 -11.63 0.16
C PRO A 181 -17.09 -10.95 -0.17
N GLU A 182 -17.36 -10.75 -1.46
CA GLU A 182 -18.63 -10.20 -1.94
C GLU A 182 -19.61 -11.36 -2.19
N GLY A 183 -20.46 -11.63 -1.20
CA GLY A 183 -21.48 -12.67 -1.20
C GLY A 183 -21.89 -12.99 0.23
N GLU A 184 -23.16 -13.36 0.47
CA GLU A 184 -23.58 -13.88 1.77
C GLU A 184 -22.54 -14.89 2.24
N ALA A 185 -22.17 -14.81 3.52
CA ALA A 185 -21.43 -15.87 4.17
C ALA A 185 -22.05 -17.18 3.66
N LYS A 186 -21.29 -18.01 2.94
CA LYS A 186 -21.72 -19.37 2.71
C LYS A 186 -22.04 -19.87 4.10
N ALA A 187 -23.33 -20.00 4.40
CA ALA A 187 -23.79 -20.66 5.59
C ALA A 187 -23.02 -21.97 5.56
N LYS A 188 -22.11 -22.14 6.53
CA LYS A 188 -21.50 -23.44 6.75
C LYS A 188 -22.69 -24.36 6.99
N ALA A 189 -22.99 -25.19 5.99
CA ALA A 189 -23.87 -26.33 6.15
C ALA A 189 -23.25 -27.30 7.16
#